data_AF-A0A2V6LAA0-F1
#
_entry.id   AF-A0A2V6LAA0-F1
#
_cell.length_a   1.000
_cell.length_b   1.000
_cell.length_c   1.000
_cell.angle_alpha   90.00
_cell.angle_beta   90.00
_cell.angle_gamma   90.00
#
_symmetry.space_group_name_H-M   'P 1'
#
loop_
_entity.id
_entity.type
_entity.pdbx_description
1 polymer ?
#
loop_
_entity_poly.entity_id
_entity_poly.type
_entity_poly.pdbx_seq_one_letter_code
_entity_poly.pdbx_strand_id
1 'polypeptide(L)'
;MKTEVRIGISGWNYAGWRGVFYPKGLRHSHELEFASRVFNSIEINGSFYSLQRPTSYRRWYEETPKNFLFSVKGGRFITHMKKLREVKVPLANFFASGVLALEEKLGPILWQFPPNFGWNEKRFRGFFQLLPKTTREAALLGRRHDSKLKTRAWLKTKRDRPLRYCVEIRHVSFVVPDFFELLREFNVAFVFADTARNWPYVEDLTADFVYCRLHGDTQLYTSGYSDHALEWWATRLKLWRKGQQPKDAKLVTAKTKSESRDLFVYFDNDAKVHAPFDAQTLARKMK
;
A
#
# COMPACT_ATOMS: atom_id res chain seq x y z
N MET A 1 8.80 -21.50 -0.96
CA MET A 1 7.45 -20.96 -1.27
C MET A 1 7.53 -20.08 -2.51
N LYS A 2 6.51 -20.07 -3.37
CA LYS A 2 6.47 -19.20 -4.55
C LYS A 2 6.16 -17.78 -4.09
N THR A 3 7.04 -16.81 -4.35
CA THR A 3 6.80 -15.39 -4.11
C THR A 3 5.55 -14.91 -4.84
N GLU A 4 4.68 -14.17 -4.16
CA GLU A 4 3.49 -13.59 -4.74
C GLU A 4 3.80 -12.34 -5.58
N VAL A 5 3.04 -12.13 -6.65
CA VAL A 5 3.09 -10.90 -7.46
C VAL A 5 1.68 -10.33 -7.54
N ARG A 6 1.47 -9.17 -6.92
CA ARG A 6 0.21 -8.46 -6.82
C ARG A 6 0.34 -7.14 -7.57
N ILE A 7 -0.34 -7.02 -8.70
CA ILE A 7 -0.30 -5.82 -9.55
C ILE A 7 -1.73 -5.34 -9.75
N GLY A 8 -1.96 -4.06 -9.46
CA GLY A 8 -3.25 -3.44 -9.69
C GLY A 8 -3.21 -1.93 -9.53
N ILE A 9 -4.31 -1.39 -9.02
CA ILE A 9 -4.64 0.04 -9.04
C ILE A 9 -4.89 0.58 -7.63
N SER A 10 -4.77 1.89 -7.48
CA SER A 10 -4.95 2.61 -6.22
C SER A 10 -6.34 3.24 -6.17
N GLY A 11 -7.31 2.52 -5.62
CA GLY A 11 -8.72 2.87 -5.73
C GLY A 11 -9.35 2.38 -7.04
N TRP A 12 -10.68 2.42 -7.10
CA TRP A 12 -11.46 1.94 -8.24
C TRP A 12 -12.65 2.83 -8.59
N ASN A 13 -13.03 3.76 -7.71
CA ASN A 13 -14.21 4.60 -7.91
C ASN A 13 -13.84 5.93 -8.55
N TYR A 14 -13.69 5.94 -9.88
CA TYR A 14 -13.31 7.12 -10.64
C TYR A 14 -14.26 7.34 -11.81
N ALA A 15 -14.96 8.48 -11.83
CA ALA A 15 -15.97 8.78 -12.86
C ALA A 15 -15.39 8.75 -14.28
N GLY A 16 -14.16 9.26 -14.47
CA GLY A 16 -13.48 9.30 -15.77
C GLY A 16 -13.16 7.93 -16.35
N TRP A 17 -13.23 6.84 -15.55
CA TRP A 17 -12.95 5.49 -16.02
C TRP A 17 -14.15 4.84 -16.72
N ARG A 18 -15.35 5.40 -16.54
CA ARG A 18 -16.60 4.85 -17.07
C ARG A 18 -16.69 5.07 -18.58
N GLY A 19 -16.90 3.99 -19.32
CA GLY A 19 -16.88 3.99 -20.78
C GLY A 19 -15.48 3.95 -21.39
N VAL A 20 -14.42 3.88 -20.57
CA VAL A 20 -13.02 3.75 -21.02
C VAL A 20 -12.43 2.45 -20.48
N PHE A 21 -12.27 2.35 -19.15
CA PHE A 21 -11.87 1.10 -18.49
C PHE A 21 -13.09 0.26 -18.10
N TYR A 22 -14.12 0.89 -17.53
CA TYR A 22 -15.37 0.21 -17.22
C TYR A 22 -16.27 0.14 -18.45
N PRO A 23 -16.93 -1.00 -18.72
CA PRO A 23 -17.90 -1.12 -19.79
C PRO A 23 -18.99 -0.05 -19.70
N LYS A 24 -19.45 0.42 -20.87
CA LYS A 24 -20.55 1.37 -20.95
C LYS A 24 -21.80 0.78 -20.28
N GLY A 25 -22.42 1.54 -19.38
CA GLY A 25 -23.62 1.11 -18.64
C GLY A 25 -23.35 0.22 -17.42
N LEU A 26 -22.10 -0.06 -17.07
CA LEU A 26 -21.78 -0.75 -15.82
C LEU A 26 -22.33 0.05 -14.62
N ARG A 27 -23.12 -0.60 -13.77
CA ARG A 27 -23.63 0.02 -12.55
C ARG A 27 -22.46 0.35 -11.62
N HIS A 28 -22.50 1.55 -11.04
CA HIS A 28 -21.45 2.01 -10.14
C HIS A 28 -21.16 1.02 -9.00
N SER A 29 -22.20 0.38 -8.46
CA SER A 29 -22.09 -0.63 -7.40
C SER A 29 -21.29 -1.88 -7.78
N HIS A 30 -21.05 -2.15 -9.08
CA HIS A 30 -20.35 -3.33 -9.59
C HIS A 30 -18.92 -3.00 -10.06
N GLU A 31 -18.45 -1.75 -9.91
CA GLU A 31 -17.10 -1.36 -10.36
C GLU A 31 -15.99 -2.16 -9.64
N LEU A 32 -16.14 -2.43 -8.33
CA LEU A 32 -15.18 -3.27 -7.60
C LEU A 32 -15.20 -4.71 -8.12
N GLU A 33 -16.38 -5.28 -8.32
CA GLU A 33 -16.53 -6.63 -8.86
C GLU A 33 -15.78 -6.73 -10.19
N PHE A 34 -16.05 -5.81 -11.13
CA PHE A 34 -15.36 -5.75 -12.42
C PHE A 34 -13.83 -5.62 -12.26
N ALA A 35 -13.36 -4.60 -11.53
CA ALA A 35 -11.94 -4.33 -11.36
C ALA A 35 -11.20 -5.52 -10.71
N SER A 36 -11.85 -6.24 -9.79
CA SER A 36 -11.30 -7.42 -9.13
C SER A 36 -11.22 -8.67 -10.00
N ARG A 37 -11.88 -8.67 -11.17
CA ARG A 37 -11.68 -9.71 -12.20
C ARG A 37 -10.54 -9.39 -13.15
N VAL A 38 -10.19 -8.11 -13.28
CA VAL A 38 -9.06 -7.65 -14.10
C VAL A 38 -7.74 -7.74 -13.33
N PHE A 39 -7.75 -7.35 -12.05
CA PHE A 39 -6.56 -7.31 -11.20
C PHE A 39 -6.64 -8.35 -10.09
N ASN A 40 -5.48 -8.74 -9.55
CA ASN A 40 -5.41 -9.66 -8.41
C ASN A 40 -5.21 -8.93 -7.06
N SER A 41 -5.07 -7.60 -7.08
CA SER A 41 -5.01 -6.76 -5.90
C SER A 41 -5.40 -5.31 -6.19
N ILE A 42 -5.92 -4.60 -5.19
CA ILE A 42 -6.23 -3.16 -5.24
C ILE A 42 -5.81 -2.51 -3.91
N GLU A 43 -5.27 -1.29 -3.97
CA GLU A 43 -5.00 -0.46 -2.80
C GLU A 43 -6.25 0.36 -2.43
N ILE A 44 -6.75 0.21 -1.20
CA ILE A 44 -7.88 0.97 -0.67
C ILE A 44 -7.39 2.34 -0.21
N ASN A 45 -7.80 3.38 -0.96
CA ASN A 45 -7.48 4.77 -0.65
C ASN A 45 -8.53 5.47 0.22
N GLY A 46 -9.79 5.04 0.20
CA GLY A 46 -10.88 5.71 0.95
C GLY A 46 -10.61 5.79 2.46
N SER A 47 -9.93 4.79 3.03
CA SER A 47 -9.54 4.76 4.45
C SER A 47 -8.55 5.84 4.86
N PHE A 48 -7.85 6.46 3.89
CA PHE A 48 -6.99 7.60 4.14
C PHE A 48 -7.81 8.83 4.58
N TYR A 49 -8.94 9.09 3.94
CA TYR A 49 -9.73 10.30 4.17
C TYR A 49 -10.71 10.15 5.33
N SER A 50 -11.27 8.97 5.54
CA SER A 50 -12.23 8.70 6.61
C SER A 50 -12.19 7.24 7.06
N LEU A 51 -12.54 7.00 8.32
CA LEU A 51 -12.79 5.64 8.79
C LEU A 51 -13.95 5.03 8.00
N GLN A 52 -13.68 3.89 7.38
CA GLN A 52 -14.70 3.15 6.68
C GLN A 52 -15.57 2.38 7.68
N ARG A 53 -16.73 1.93 7.23
CA ARG A 53 -17.63 1.13 8.08
C ARG A 53 -17.25 -0.35 7.97
N PRO A 54 -17.45 -1.17 9.01
CA PRO A 54 -17.23 -2.61 8.91
C PRO A 54 -18.05 -3.29 7.81
N THR A 55 -19.24 -2.76 7.50
CA THR A 55 -20.07 -3.22 6.37
C THR A 55 -19.40 -3.01 5.02
N SER A 56 -18.65 -1.91 4.83
CA SER A 56 -17.92 -1.65 3.59
C SER A 56 -16.83 -2.69 3.36
N TYR A 57 -15.99 -2.95 4.38
CA TYR A 57 -14.92 -3.95 4.28
C TYR A 57 -15.46 -5.36 4.04
N ARG A 58 -16.54 -5.75 4.73
CA ARG A 58 -17.19 -7.06 4.49
C ARG A 58 -17.70 -7.19 3.06
N ARG A 59 -18.37 -6.15 2.55
CA ARG A 59 -18.85 -6.13 1.18
C ARG A 59 -17.70 -6.27 0.17
N TRP A 60 -16.60 -5.54 0.36
CA TRP A 60 -15.42 -5.67 -0.49
C TRP A 60 -14.78 -7.06 -0.41
N TYR A 61 -14.77 -7.67 0.77
CA TYR A 61 -14.35 -9.06 0.93
C TYR A 61 -15.26 -10.02 0.15
N GLU A 62 -16.58 -9.83 0.17
CA GLU A 62 -17.55 -10.72 -0.49
C GLU A 62 -17.55 -10.59 -2.02
N GLU A 63 -17.39 -9.38 -2.56
CA GLU A 63 -17.47 -9.11 -4.02
C GLU A 63 -16.23 -9.56 -4.81
N THR A 64 -15.10 -9.77 -4.13
CA THR A 64 -13.80 -10.07 -4.78
C THR A 64 -13.48 -11.57 -4.82
N PRO A 65 -12.63 -12.04 -5.76
CA PRO A 65 -12.25 -13.46 -5.83
C PRO A 65 -11.52 -13.96 -4.58
N LYS A 66 -11.54 -15.27 -4.33
CA LYS A 66 -10.91 -15.90 -3.14
C LYS A 66 -9.43 -15.54 -2.97
N ASN A 67 -8.68 -15.50 -4.07
CA ASN A 67 -7.23 -15.24 -4.05
C ASN A 67 -6.88 -13.75 -4.21
N PHE A 68 -7.85 -12.84 -4.04
CA PHE A 68 -7.65 -11.40 -4.19
C PHE A 68 -7.11 -10.76 -2.90
N LEU A 69 -6.19 -9.79 -3.00
CA LEU A 69 -5.68 -9.06 -1.83
C LEU A 69 -6.00 -7.56 -1.92
N PHE A 70 -6.29 -6.95 -0.79
CA PHE A 70 -6.34 -5.49 -0.65
C PHE A 70 -5.13 -4.99 0.10
N SER A 71 -4.43 -4.00 -0.45
CA SER A 71 -3.61 -3.11 0.39
C SER A 71 -4.52 -2.05 1.02
N VAL A 72 -4.21 -1.58 2.23
CA VAL A 72 -5.05 -0.58 2.93
C VAL A 72 -4.21 0.64 3.28
N LYS A 73 -4.60 1.81 2.79
CA LYS A 73 -3.96 3.06 3.17
C LYS A 73 -4.43 3.51 4.55
N GLY A 74 -3.49 3.73 5.45
CA GLY A 74 -3.74 4.20 6.80
C GLY A 74 -4.29 5.63 6.83
N GLY A 75 -4.90 6.02 7.95
CA GLY A 75 -5.65 7.28 8.05
C GLY A 75 -4.77 8.54 7.99
N ARG A 76 -5.17 9.53 7.17
CA ARG A 76 -4.57 10.88 7.08
C ARG A 76 -4.46 11.57 8.43
N PHE A 77 -5.42 11.32 9.32
CA PHE A 77 -5.40 11.87 10.68
C PHE A 77 -4.12 11.48 11.45
N ILE A 78 -3.63 10.26 11.25
CA ILE A 78 -2.45 9.72 11.93
C ILE A 78 -1.16 10.31 11.34
N THR A 79 -1.00 10.23 10.01
CA THR A 79 0.28 10.56 9.36
C THR A 79 0.44 12.04 9.00
N HIS A 80 -0.65 12.74 8.66
CA HIS A 80 -0.60 14.14 8.20
C HIS A 80 -1.00 15.14 9.27
N MET A 81 -2.10 14.88 9.98
CA MET A 81 -2.65 15.85 10.95
C MET A 81 -1.95 15.74 12.30
N LYS A 82 -1.90 14.55 12.89
CA LYS A 82 -1.19 14.30 14.15
C LYS A 82 0.32 14.17 13.96
N LYS A 83 0.81 13.89 12.75
CA LYS A 83 2.23 13.63 12.44
C LYS A 83 2.86 12.69 13.48
N LEU A 84 2.16 11.58 13.76
CA LEU A 84 2.52 10.54 14.74
C LEU A 84 2.49 10.94 16.22
N ARG A 85 1.99 12.13 16.58
CA ARG A 85 1.82 12.53 17.99
C ARG A 85 0.54 11.92 18.57
N GLU A 86 0.66 11.24 19.72
CA GLU A 86 -0.47 10.69 20.48
C GLU A 86 -1.42 9.79 19.66
N VAL A 87 -0.85 8.97 18.78
CA VAL A 87 -1.64 8.20 17.81
C VAL A 87 -2.16 6.85 18.32
N LYS A 88 -2.01 6.53 19.61
CA LYS A 88 -2.49 5.26 20.20
C LYS A 88 -3.99 5.05 19.98
N VAL A 89 -4.82 6.01 20.38
CA VAL A 89 -6.29 5.94 20.21
C VAL A 89 -6.70 6.06 18.73
N PRO A 90 -6.14 6.99 17.93
CA PRO A 90 -6.36 7.02 16.47
C PRO A 90 -6.06 5.68 15.77
N LEU A 91 -4.98 5.00 16.15
CA LEU A 91 -4.61 3.70 15.60
C LEU A 91 -5.60 2.61 16.04
N ALA A 92 -6.04 2.63 17.30
CA ALA A 92 -7.11 1.75 17.78
C ALA A 92 -8.42 1.96 17.00
N ASN A 93 -8.81 3.22 16.75
CA ASN A 93 -9.97 3.56 15.92
C ASN A 93 -9.84 3.02 14.50
N PHE A 94 -8.64 3.11 13.89
CA PHE A 94 -8.37 2.58 12.56
C PHE A 94 -8.59 1.07 12.49
N PHE A 95 -7.99 0.29 13.39
CA PHE A 95 -8.16 -1.18 13.39
C PHE A 95 -9.58 -1.61 13.80
N ALA A 96 -10.24 -0.87 14.69
CA ALA A 96 -11.62 -1.11 15.08
C ALA A 96 -12.65 -0.76 13.99
N SER A 97 -12.25 0.01 12.96
CA SER A 97 -13.17 0.48 11.90
C SER A 97 -13.66 -0.60 10.94
N GLY A 98 -13.04 -1.78 10.94
CA GLY A 98 -13.43 -2.89 10.06
C GLY A 98 -12.33 -3.44 9.17
N VAL A 99 -11.10 -2.92 9.23
CA VAL A 99 -9.96 -3.40 8.41
C VAL A 99 -9.79 -4.92 8.50
N LEU A 100 -9.97 -5.49 9.71
CA LEU A 100 -9.85 -6.94 9.95
C LEU A 100 -10.95 -7.79 9.31
N ALA A 101 -12.05 -7.19 8.84
CA ALA A 101 -13.11 -7.89 8.11
C ALA A 101 -12.66 -8.35 6.71
N LEU A 102 -11.51 -7.87 6.24
CA LEU A 102 -10.87 -8.37 5.01
C LEU A 102 -10.21 -9.75 5.18
N GLU A 103 -10.01 -10.22 6.41
CA GLU A 103 -9.51 -11.57 6.72
C GLU A 103 -8.25 -11.94 5.92
N GLU A 104 -8.23 -13.06 5.19
CA GLU A 104 -7.10 -13.46 4.35
C GLU A 104 -6.84 -12.55 3.14
N LYS A 105 -7.78 -11.66 2.82
CA LYS A 105 -7.63 -10.66 1.77
C LYS A 105 -6.99 -9.37 2.27
N LEU A 106 -6.69 -9.27 3.57
CA LEU A 106 -5.92 -8.15 4.11
C LEU A 106 -4.43 -8.32 3.75
N GLY A 107 -3.98 -7.53 2.78
CA GLY A 107 -2.58 -7.37 2.40
C GLY A 107 -1.85 -6.32 3.25
N PRO A 108 -0.77 -5.73 2.73
CA PRO A 108 0.01 -4.72 3.43
C PRO A 108 -0.81 -3.46 3.79
N ILE A 109 -0.42 -2.78 4.87
CA ILE A 109 -1.00 -1.51 5.29
C ILE A 109 0.01 -0.39 5.01
N LEU A 110 -0.39 0.57 4.17
CA LEU A 110 0.41 1.70 3.72
C LEU A 110 0.26 2.90 4.65
N TRP A 111 1.38 3.41 5.18
CA TRP A 111 1.46 4.68 5.91
C TRP A 111 2.22 5.73 5.09
N GLN A 112 1.47 6.56 4.37
CA GLN A 112 2.04 7.64 3.57
C GLN A 112 2.17 8.93 4.39
N PHE A 113 3.32 9.61 4.30
CA PHE A 113 3.64 10.83 5.03
C PHE A 113 3.68 12.06 4.12
N PRO A 114 3.36 13.27 4.63
CA PRO A 114 3.40 14.49 3.83
C PRO A 114 4.83 15.00 3.59
N PRO A 115 5.06 15.79 2.54
CA PRO A 115 6.37 16.35 2.21
C PRO A 115 6.87 17.40 3.22
N ASN A 116 6.06 17.82 4.19
CA ASN A 116 6.44 18.77 5.25
C ASN A 116 6.63 18.09 6.62
N PHE A 117 6.93 16.79 6.62
CA PHE A 117 7.21 16.02 7.82
C PHE A 117 8.55 15.33 7.67
N GLY A 118 9.57 15.86 8.35
CA GLY A 118 10.95 15.37 8.31
C GLY A 118 11.21 14.20 9.25
N TRP A 119 12.39 13.60 9.07
CA TRP A 119 12.87 12.42 9.78
C TRP A 119 13.04 12.71 11.27
N ASN A 120 12.61 11.76 12.10
CA ASN A 120 12.82 11.78 13.54
C ASN A 120 12.78 10.34 14.05
N GLU A 121 13.94 9.78 14.40
CA GLU A 121 14.07 8.37 14.76
C GLU A 121 13.14 7.97 15.90
N LYS A 122 13.17 8.70 17.03
CA LYS A 122 12.35 8.42 18.22
C LYS A 122 10.86 8.33 17.89
N ARG A 123 10.38 9.20 17.01
CA ARG A 123 8.97 9.25 16.60
C ARG A 123 8.58 8.08 15.72
N PHE A 124 9.41 7.70 14.75
CA PHE A 124 9.15 6.56 13.87
C PHE A 124 9.29 5.23 14.62
N ARG A 125 10.34 5.07 15.43
CA ARG A 125 10.53 3.91 16.30
C ARG A 125 9.33 3.74 17.23
N GLY A 126 8.93 4.82 17.91
CA GLY A 126 7.75 4.82 18.78
C GLY A 126 6.46 4.46 18.02
N PHE A 127 6.30 4.91 16.76
CA PHE A 127 5.15 4.52 15.95
C PHE A 127 5.19 3.04 15.54
N PHE A 128 6.33 2.52 15.08
CA PHE A 128 6.45 1.11 14.68
C PHE A 128 6.25 0.15 15.85
N GLN A 129 6.68 0.53 17.07
CA GLN A 129 6.38 -0.23 18.30
C GLN A 129 4.88 -0.29 18.63
N LEU A 130 4.07 0.64 18.12
CA LEU A 130 2.61 0.63 18.31
C LEU A 130 1.87 -0.20 17.25
N LEU A 131 2.53 -0.54 16.14
CA LEU A 131 1.91 -1.32 15.08
C LEU A 131 1.74 -2.77 15.54
N PRO A 132 0.51 -3.33 15.50
CA PRO A 132 0.28 -4.72 15.87
C PRO A 132 0.94 -5.66 14.86
N LYS A 133 1.62 -6.72 15.30
CA LYS A 133 2.29 -7.67 14.40
C LYS A 133 1.32 -8.68 13.79
N THR A 134 0.16 -8.89 14.41
CA THR A 134 -0.86 -9.85 13.96
C THR A 134 -2.28 -9.30 13.99
N THR A 135 -3.20 -9.96 13.29
CA THR A 135 -4.63 -9.58 13.28
C THR A 135 -5.26 -9.69 14.68
N ARG A 136 -4.81 -10.63 15.53
CA ARG A 136 -5.24 -10.72 16.93
C ARG A 136 -4.73 -9.55 17.76
N GLU A 137 -3.46 -9.17 17.62
CA GLU A 137 -2.92 -7.98 18.28
C GLU A 137 -3.66 -6.71 17.82
N ALA A 138 -3.98 -6.60 16.54
CA ALA A 138 -4.76 -5.49 16.01
C ALA A 138 -6.17 -5.43 16.59
N ALA A 139 -6.84 -6.58 16.75
CA ALA A 139 -8.14 -6.66 17.40
C ALA A 139 -8.07 -6.24 18.89
N LEU A 140 -7.00 -6.62 19.60
CA LEU A 140 -6.76 -6.18 20.98
C LEU A 140 -6.49 -4.68 21.06
N LEU A 141 -5.67 -4.13 20.17
CA LEU A 141 -5.44 -2.69 20.08
C LEU A 141 -6.76 -1.94 19.82
N GLY A 142 -7.59 -2.46 18.90
CA GLY A 142 -8.89 -1.89 18.58
C GLY A 142 -9.87 -1.83 19.77
N ARG A 143 -9.69 -2.61 20.84
CA ARG A 143 -10.49 -2.47 22.08
C ARG A 143 -10.31 -1.13 22.76
N ARG A 144 -9.23 -0.40 22.45
CA ARG A 144 -8.92 0.94 22.98
C ARG A 144 -9.47 2.08 22.11
N HIS A 145 -10.39 1.77 21.18
CA HIS A 145 -11.09 2.79 20.39
C HIS A 145 -11.93 3.71 21.28
N ASP A 146 -12.25 4.89 20.79
CA ASP A 146 -13.08 5.88 21.48
C ASP A 146 -14.35 6.23 20.69
N SER A 147 -15.07 7.23 21.17
CA SER A 147 -16.33 7.70 20.59
C SER A 147 -16.17 8.38 19.22
N LYS A 148 -14.95 8.56 18.69
CA LYS A 148 -14.73 9.02 17.31
C LYS A 148 -15.07 7.92 16.31
N LEU A 149 -15.02 6.65 16.70
CA LEU A 149 -15.58 5.57 15.88
C LEU A 149 -17.10 5.60 15.97
N LYS A 150 -17.76 6.14 14.93
CA LYS A 150 -19.22 6.32 14.89
C LYS A 150 -20.01 5.07 14.52
N THR A 151 -19.34 3.93 14.35
CA THR A 151 -19.97 2.66 14.02
C THR A 151 -19.58 1.60 15.02
N ARG A 152 -20.34 0.52 15.11
CA ARG A 152 -19.99 -0.61 15.97
C ARG A 152 -18.61 -1.14 15.58
N ALA A 153 -17.70 -1.21 16.54
CA ALA A 153 -16.35 -1.71 16.32
C ALA A 153 -16.34 -3.15 15.79
N TRP A 154 -15.40 -3.42 14.87
CA TRP A 154 -15.08 -4.76 14.42
C TRP A 154 -13.78 -5.23 15.06
N LEU A 155 -13.91 -6.10 16.06
CA LEU A 155 -12.78 -6.60 16.88
C LEU A 155 -12.63 -8.12 16.78
N LYS A 156 -13.08 -8.69 15.67
CA LYS A 156 -13.07 -10.13 15.41
C LYS A 156 -12.11 -10.45 14.27
N THR A 157 -11.44 -11.59 14.37
CA THR A 157 -10.66 -12.20 13.29
C THR A 157 -10.92 -13.70 13.30
N LYS A 158 -11.09 -14.33 12.14
CA LYS A 158 -11.32 -15.79 12.05
C LYS A 158 -10.05 -16.59 12.35
N ARG A 159 -8.89 -16.05 11.97
CA ARG A 159 -7.57 -16.66 12.20
C ARG A 159 -6.56 -15.56 12.47
N ASP A 160 -5.64 -15.83 13.38
CA ASP A 160 -4.52 -14.93 13.61
C ASP A 160 -3.56 -15.00 12.42
N ARG A 161 -3.24 -13.84 11.83
CA ARG A 161 -2.41 -13.73 10.62
C ARG A 161 -1.39 -12.62 10.83
N PRO A 162 -0.17 -12.74 10.28
CA PRO A 162 0.81 -11.66 10.32
C PRO A 162 0.30 -10.43 9.55
N LEU A 163 0.59 -9.25 10.07
CA LEU A 163 0.34 -7.97 9.38
C LEU A 163 1.65 -7.44 8.79
N ARG A 164 1.56 -6.86 7.60
CA ARG A 164 2.69 -6.25 6.89
C ARG A 164 2.46 -4.76 6.74
N TYR A 165 3.53 -3.99 6.87
CA TYR A 165 3.47 -2.53 6.87
C TYR A 165 4.45 -1.95 5.87
N CYS A 166 4.04 -0.89 5.20
CA CYS A 166 4.94 -0.10 4.36
C CYS A 166 4.79 1.39 4.64
N VAL A 167 5.85 2.15 4.38
CA VAL A 167 5.86 3.61 4.55
C VAL A 167 6.26 4.30 3.25
N GLU A 168 5.50 5.32 2.88
CA GLU A 168 5.85 6.20 1.77
C GLU A 168 6.29 7.56 2.30
N ILE A 169 7.50 7.94 1.93
CA ILE A 169 8.16 9.16 2.38
C ILE A 169 8.24 10.16 1.23
N ARG A 170 8.03 11.44 1.56
CA ARG A 170 8.07 12.55 0.60
C ARG A 170 9.04 13.67 0.99
N HIS A 171 9.91 13.42 1.97
CA HIS A 171 10.86 14.40 2.49
C HIS A 171 12.29 13.85 2.43
N VAL A 172 13.25 14.65 1.95
CA VAL A 172 14.63 14.22 1.68
C VAL A 172 15.42 13.83 2.93
N SER A 173 15.08 14.38 4.10
CA SER A 173 15.76 14.06 5.38
C SER A 173 15.74 12.58 5.78
N PHE A 174 14.92 11.75 5.14
CA PHE A 174 14.85 10.31 5.40
C PHE A 174 15.87 9.50 4.59
N VAL A 175 16.56 10.12 3.63
CA VAL A 175 17.59 9.48 2.81
C VAL A 175 18.88 9.38 3.63
N VAL A 176 18.82 8.67 4.75
CA VAL A 176 19.91 8.44 5.71
C VAL A 176 19.92 6.98 6.17
N PRO A 177 21.09 6.36 6.42
CA PRO A 177 21.18 4.95 6.78
C PRO A 177 20.28 4.52 7.95
N ASP A 178 20.27 5.31 9.04
CA ASP A 178 19.53 5.00 10.27
C ASP A 178 18.03 4.76 10.03
N PHE A 179 17.44 5.45 9.04
CA PHE A 179 16.04 5.23 8.70
C PHE A 179 15.83 3.85 8.07
N PHE A 180 16.67 3.44 7.13
CA PHE A 180 16.55 2.14 6.46
C PHE A 180 16.87 0.98 7.41
N GLU A 181 17.81 1.16 8.33
CA GLU A 181 18.06 0.15 9.38
C GLU A 181 16.88 0.02 10.34
N LEU A 182 16.23 1.14 10.72
CA LEU A 182 15.01 1.08 11.52
C LEU A 182 13.89 0.34 10.77
N LEU A 183 13.73 0.57 9.47
CA LEU A 183 12.74 -0.15 8.68
C LEU A 183 12.98 -1.67 8.68
N ARG A 184 14.25 -2.10 8.56
CA ARG A 184 14.63 -3.52 8.63
C ARG A 184 14.37 -4.13 10.00
N GLU A 185 14.72 -3.40 11.07
CA GLU A 185 14.48 -3.85 12.45
C GLU A 185 13.01 -4.21 12.69
N PHE A 186 12.08 -3.46 12.09
CA PHE A 186 10.64 -3.66 12.24
C PHE A 186 9.98 -4.42 11.08
N ASN A 187 10.74 -4.90 10.09
CA ASN A 187 10.23 -5.50 8.85
C ASN A 187 9.16 -4.63 8.15
N VAL A 188 9.44 -3.32 8.04
CA VAL A 188 8.57 -2.35 7.37
C VAL A 188 9.13 -2.04 6.00
N ALA A 189 8.34 -2.25 4.93
CA ALA A 189 8.82 -1.97 3.59
C ALA A 189 8.87 -0.46 3.32
N PHE A 190 10.00 0.03 2.82
CA PHE A 190 10.08 1.31 2.14
C PHE A 190 9.33 1.23 0.82
N VAL A 191 8.47 2.21 0.55
CA VAL A 191 7.71 2.27 -0.71
C VAL A 191 8.58 2.85 -1.82
N PHE A 192 8.76 2.08 -2.88
CA PHE A 192 9.39 2.56 -4.12
C PHE A 192 8.36 3.37 -4.91
N ALA A 193 8.34 4.68 -4.66
CA ALA A 193 7.37 5.59 -5.24
C ALA A 193 7.93 6.28 -6.50
N ASP A 194 7.35 6.00 -7.67
CA ASP A 194 7.64 6.76 -8.89
C ASP A 194 6.75 7.98 -8.95
N THR A 195 7.34 9.16 -8.78
CA THR A 195 6.61 10.40 -8.49
C THR A 195 6.94 11.50 -9.48
N ALA A 196 7.36 11.16 -10.71
CA ALA A 196 7.86 12.12 -11.70
C ALA A 196 8.92 13.06 -11.10
N ARG A 197 9.84 12.50 -10.31
CA ARG A 197 10.95 13.20 -9.62
C ARG A 197 10.53 14.25 -8.56
N ASN A 198 9.26 14.28 -8.15
CA ASN A 198 8.81 15.22 -7.11
C ASN A 198 9.37 14.86 -5.73
N TRP A 199 9.54 13.56 -5.44
CA TRP A 199 9.97 13.07 -4.12
C TRP A 199 11.21 12.17 -4.22
N PRO A 200 11.94 11.96 -3.11
CA PRO A 200 13.12 11.10 -3.10
C PRO A 200 12.80 9.67 -3.56
N TYR A 201 13.69 9.10 -4.38
CA TYR A 201 13.58 7.73 -4.88
C TYR A 201 14.84 6.94 -4.54
N VAL A 202 14.64 5.82 -3.86
CA VAL A 202 15.67 4.88 -3.43
C VAL A 202 15.10 3.46 -3.45
N GLU A 203 15.97 2.47 -3.54
CA GLU A 203 15.64 1.07 -3.80
C GLU A 203 16.20 0.13 -2.70
N ASP A 204 16.39 0.66 -1.49
CA ASP A 204 16.78 -0.11 -0.31
C ASP A 204 15.68 -1.10 0.09
N LEU A 205 16.00 -2.39 -0.02
CA LEU A 205 15.14 -3.47 0.45
C LEU A 205 15.16 -3.50 1.99
N THR A 206 13.98 -3.40 2.58
CA THR A 206 13.80 -3.17 4.02
C THR A 206 12.83 -4.16 4.67
N ALA A 207 12.17 -5.01 3.88
CA ALA A 207 11.28 -6.05 4.36
C ALA A 207 11.38 -7.32 3.50
N ASP A 208 10.63 -8.35 3.91
CA ASP A 208 10.39 -9.60 3.17
C ASP A 208 9.47 -9.44 1.93
N PHE A 209 9.05 -8.21 1.64
CA PHE A 209 8.29 -7.84 0.45
C PHE A 209 8.73 -6.49 -0.11
N VAL A 210 8.38 -6.24 -1.38
CA VAL A 210 8.53 -4.95 -2.05
C VAL A 210 7.16 -4.32 -2.26
N TYR A 211 7.07 -3.01 -2.03
CA TYR A 211 5.88 -2.23 -2.29
C TYR A 211 6.21 -1.07 -3.22
N CYS A 212 5.59 -1.02 -4.40
CA CYS A 212 5.76 0.04 -5.38
C CYS A 212 4.46 0.84 -5.53
N ARG A 213 4.58 2.17 -5.61
CA ARG A 213 3.48 3.06 -6.02
C ARG A 213 3.91 3.87 -7.22
N LEU A 214 3.20 3.70 -8.32
CA LEU A 214 3.54 4.25 -9.62
C LEU A 214 2.59 5.41 -9.91
N HIS A 215 3.01 6.64 -9.59
CA HIS A 215 2.17 7.83 -9.68
C HIS A 215 2.20 8.52 -11.05
N GLY A 216 3.15 8.17 -11.91
CA GLY A 216 3.29 8.70 -13.27
C GLY A 216 4.74 9.00 -13.58
N ASP A 217 5.16 8.69 -14.80
CA ASP A 217 6.55 8.79 -15.28
C ASP A 217 7.04 10.25 -15.39
N THR A 218 6.30 11.09 -16.12
CA THR A 218 6.72 12.48 -16.43
C THR A 218 5.91 13.53 -15.68
N GLN A 219 4.70 13.21 -15.24
CA GLN A 219 3.84 14.09 -14.46
C GLN A 219 3.10 13.31 -13.38
N LEU A 220 3.12 13.85 -12.17
CA LEU A 220 2.47 13.23 -11.02
C LEU A 220 0.95 13.12 -11.26
N TYR A 221 0.43 11.90 -11.12
CA TYR A 221 -0.97 11.49 -11.25
C TYR A 221 -1.57 11.51 -12.66
N THR A 222 -0.90 12.10 -13.66
CA THR A 222 -1.49 12.41 -14.95
C THR A 222 -0.84 11.69 -16.13
N SER A 223 0.46 11.38 -16.07
CA SER A 223 1.14 10.70 -17.18
C SER A 223 1.00 9.18 -17.07
N GLY A 224 0.72 8.52 -18.19
CA GLY A 224 0.93 7.09 -18.34
C GLY A 224 2.41 6.72 -18.37
N TYR A 225 2.69 5.43 -18.42
CA TYR A 225 4.05 4.91 -18.59
C TYR A 225 4.27 4.47 -20.04
N SER A 226 5.42 4.82 -20.60
CA SER A 226 5.85 4.25 -21.89
C SER A 226 6.14 2.74 -21.76
N ASP A 227 6.14 2.01 -22.87
CA ASP A 227 6.49 0.58 -22.85
C ASP A 227 7.91 0.35 -22.29
N HIS A 228 8.85 1.22 -22.64
CA HIS A 228 10.22 1.21 -22.11
C HIS A 228 10.24 1.44 -20.58
N ALA A 229 9.46 2.40 -20.07
CA ALA A 229 9.37 2.63 -18.62
C ALA A 229 8.75 1.43 -17.89
N LEU A 230 7.73 0.79 -18.47
CA LEU A 230 7.15 -0.43 -17.90
C LEU A 230 8.11 -1.62 -17.98
N GLU A 231 8.94 -1.72 -19.01
CA GLU A 231 9.99 -2.75 -19.12
C GLU A 231 11.08 -2.56 -18.06
N TRP A 232 11.46 -1.30 -17.82
CA TRP A 232 12.38 -0.93 -16.75
C TRP A 232 11.85 -1.36 -15.37
N TRP A 233 10.57 -1.13 -15.09
CA TRP A 233 9.91 -1.59 -13.87
C TRP A 233 9.81 -3.13 -13.81
N ALA A 234 9.42 -3.79 -14.90
CA ALA A 234 9.31 -5.24 -14.97
C ALA A 234 10.66 -5.93 -14.69
N THR A 235 11.76 -5.40 -15.23
CA THR A 235 13.11 -5.91 -14.99
C THR A 235 13.47 -5.89 -13.52
N ARG A 236 13.22 -4.77 -12.82
CA ARG A 236 13.50 -4.63 -11.39
C ARG A 236 12.66 -5.56 -10.54
N LEU A 237 11.36 -5.61 -10.82
CA LEU A 237 10.43 -6.51 -10.13
C LEU A 237 10.87 -7.97 -10.29
N LYS A 238 11.27 -8.41 -11.49
CA LYS A 238 11.80 -9.76 -11.73
C LYS A 238 13.07 -10.04 -10.91
N LEU A 239 13.96 -9.06 -10.75
CA LEU A 239 15.17 -9.18 -9.95
C LEU A 239 14.83 -9.26 -8.45
N TRP A 240 14.06 -8.31 -7.90
CA TRP A 240 13.69 -8.30 -6.49
C TRP A 240 12.90 -9.56 -6.08
N ARG A 241 12.01 -10.04 -6.95
CA ARG A 241 11.29 -11.30 -6.76
C ARG A 241 12.24 -12.50 -6.58
N LYS A 242 13.37 -12.50 -7.28
CA LYS A 242 14.42 -13.54 -7.17
C LYS A 242 15.44 -13.25 -6.06
N GLY A 243 15.23 -12.19 -5.28
CA GLY A 243 16.17 -11.76 -4.25
C GLY A 243 17.44 -11.12 -4.78
N GLN A 244 17.38 -10.54 -5.97
CA GLN A 244 18.50 -9.85 -6.60
C GLN A 244 18.23 -8.34 -6.59
N GLN A 245 19.30 -7.55 -6.49
CA GLN A 245 19.24 -6.11 -6.62
C GLN A 245 19.65 -5.69 -8.04
N PRO A 246 18.93 -4.76 -8.70
CA PRO A 246 19.39 -4.12 -9.93
C PRO A 246 20.81 -3.55 -9.76
N LYS A 247 21.62 -3.63 -10.83
CA LYS A 247 23.01 -3.13 -10.79
C LYS A 247 23.06 -1.61 -10.62
N ASP A 248 22.08 -0.93 -11.18
CA ASP A 248 21.88 0.52 -11.17
C ASP A 248 20.94 0.98 -10.04
N ALA A 249 20.71 0.12 -9.03
CA ALA A 249 19.84 0.48 -7.91
C ALA A 249 20.38 1.68 -7.12
N LYS A 250 19.50 2.62 -6.80
CA LYS A 250 19.84 3.77 -5.95
C LYS A 250 19.72 3.39 -4.48
N LEU A 251 20.86 3.19 -3.81
CA LEU A 251 20.90 2.72 -2.44
C LEU A 251 21.48 3.78 -1.48
N VAL A 252 20.91 3.84 -0.28
CA VAL A 252 21.42 4.63 0.85
C VAL A 252 22.32 3.77 1.75
N THR A 253 21.99 2.49 1.89
CA THR A 253 22.75 1.53 2.69
C THR A 253 23.38 0.43 1.83
N ALA A 254 24.22 -0.40 2.44
CA ALA A 254 24.82 -1.54 1.75
C ALA A 254 23.75 -2.54 1.28
N LYS A 255 24.07 -3.31 0.23
CA LYS A 255 23.17 -4.33 -0.32
C LYS A 255 22.81 -5.35 0.76
N THR A 256 21.52 -5.68 0.84
CA THR A 256 21.01 -6.70 1.77
C THR A 256 21.22 -8.12 1.25
N LYS A 257 20.98 -9.10 2.13
CA LYS A 257 21.00 -10.52 1.77
C LYS A 257 20.04 -10.85 0.61
N SER A 258 20.46 -11.80 -0.21
CA SER A 258 19.68 -12.30 -1.35
C SER A 258 18.56 -13.21 -0.86
N GLU A 259 17.33 -12.69 -0.90
CA GLU A 259 16.14 -13.40 -0.45
C GLU A 259 14.97 -13.05 -1.37
N SER A 260 14.20 -14.05 -1.79
CA SER A 260 13.05 -13.83 -2.64
C SER A 260 11.96 -13.05 -1.89
N ARG A 261 11.23 -12.18 -2.60
CA ARG A 261 10.28 -11.23 -1.99
C ARG A 261 8.94 -11.26 -2.71
N ASP A 262 7.87 -11.13 -1.93
CA ASP A 262 6.55 -10.82 -2.48
C ASP A 262 6.56 -9.41 -3.09
N LEU A 263 5.80 -9.20 -4.16
CA LEU A 263 5.70 -7.92 -4.85
C LEU A 263 4.28 -7.37 -4.76
N PHE A 264 4.14 -6.12 -4.33
CA PHE A 264 2.90 -5.36 -4.35
C PHE A 264 3.11 -4.08 -5.16
N VAL A 265 2.41 -3.93 -6.27
CA VAL A 265 2.58 -2.82 -7.21
C VAL A 265 1.23 -2.19 -7.50
N TYR A 266 1.11 -0.90 -7.20
CA TYR A 266 -0.12 -0.15 -7.40
C TYR A 266 0.12 1.08 -8.25
N PHE A 267 -0.65 1.21 -9.32
CA PHE A 267 -0.70 2.41 -10.14
C PHE A 267 -1.65 3.42 -9.51
N ASP A 268 -1.24 4.68 -9.42
CA ASP A 268 -1.99 5.80 -8.82
C ASP A 268 -2.11 6.97 -9.82
N ASN A 269 -1.72 6.77 -11.08
CA ASN A 269 -1.82 7.73 -12.19
C ASN A 269 -3.23 7.78 -12.80
N ASP A 270 -4.22 8.05 -11.94
CA ASP A 270 -5.63 7.84 -12.22
C ASP A 270 -6.30 8.97 -13.02
N ALA A 271 -5.69 10.17 -13.07
CA ALA A 271 -6.34 11.39 -13.58
C ALA A 271 -6.70 11.34 -15.07
N LYS A 272 -6.04 10.48 -15.85
CA LYS A 272 -6.32 10.25 -17.28
C LYS A 272 -6.60 8.78 -17.61
N VAL A 273 -7.01 7.99 -16.62
CA VAL A 273 -7.34 6.56 -16.78
C VAL A 273 -6.13 5.72 -17.23
N HIS A 274 -4.90 6.17 -17.00
CA HIS A 274 -3.71 5.40 -17.41
C HIS A 274 -3.48 4.18 -16.50
N ALA A 275 -3.68 4.35 -15.19
CA ALA A 275 -3.43 3.33 -14.17
C ALA A 275 -3.94 1.91 -14.51
N PRO A 276 -5.22 1.69 -14.91
CA PRO A 276 -5.68 0.34 -15.21
C PRO A 276 -4.94 -0.30 -16.40
N PHE A 277 -4.65 0.46 -17.47
CA PHE A 277 -4.00 -0.06 -18.67
C PHE A 277 -2.50 -0.29 -18.46
N ASP A 278 -1.84 0.61 -17.71
CA ASP A 278 -0.43 0.43 -17.33
C ASP A 278 -0.27 -0.78 -16.41
N ALA A 279 -1.17 -0.97 -15.45
CA ALA A 279 -1.21 -2.15 -14.59
C ALA A 279 -1.39 -3.45 -15.37
N GLN A 280 -2.31 -3.49 -16.35
CA GLN A 280 -2.49 -4.65 -17.22
C GLN A 280 -1.23 -4.93 -18.07
N THR A 281 -0.58 -3.88 -18.57
CA THR A 281 0.62 -4.01 -19.39
C THR A 281 1.80 -4.53 -18.58
N LEU A 282 2.03 -3.98 -17.38
CA LEU A 282 3.05 -4.49 -16.47
C LEU A 282 2.76 -5.94 -16.06
N ALA A 283 1.50 -6.28 -15.76
CA ALA A 283 1.11 -7.65 -15.42
C ALA A 283 1.40 -8.63 -16.56
N ARG A 284 1.21 -8.24 -17.83
CA ARG A 284 1.59 -9.05 -19.00
C ARG A 284 3.11 -9.24 -19.09
N LYS A 285 3.91 -8.19 -18.86
CA LYS A 285 5.38 -8.25 -18.86
C LYS A 285 5.96 -9.11 -17.73
N MET A 286 5.19 -9.35 -16.67
CA MET A 286 5.58 -10.15 -15.50
C MET A 286 5.21 -11.64 -15.59
N LYS A 287 4.48 -12.05 -16.63
CA LYS A 287 4.25 -13.47 -16.95
C LYS A 287 5.49 -14.06 -17.63
#